data_AF-A0A7C1ANZ9-F1
#
_entry.id   AF-A0A7C1ANZ9-F1
#
_cell.length_a   1.000
_cell.length_b   1.000
_cell.length_c   1.000
_cell.angle_alpha   90.00
_cell.angle_beta   90.00
_cell.angle_gamma   90.00
#
_symmetry.space_group_name_H-M   'P 1'
#
loop_
_entity.id
_entity.type
_entity.pdbx_description
1 polymer ?
#
loop_
_entity_poly.entity_id
_entity_poly.type
_entity_poly.pdbx_seq_one_letter_code
_entity_poly.pdbx_strand_id
1 'polypeptide(L)'
;MFSFCFKFIGSLLTLFIIMIVDAQAQEIPYGTGSWNTDSLGNHRVVVQVSKKTDAVWVHIPWRRRDLHPENTNVIAVDAGTGVKITNLFRVNINREYGDLIFQPQTAPGTYYFYYMPYIQSGSKNYPTVTYQKPENIAEQTWLQRHNLFAGKLSQNKLLNLPGAEVTVMEAIDRFNSFYPMEVIATKDETDGLLKRHPGEKFLLFPEDRKYPIRMTDDLPYRWIKKGASRFFSGEAERGEFYAFQTGLYACRAAIENISVHFSELKTGTPGAALPAAAFSSFNTEGINWDGKPF
;
A
#
# COMPACT_ATOMS: atom_id res chain seq x y z
N MET A 1 -5.74 -38.54 71.99
CA MET A 1 -5.27 -37.33 72.71
C MET A 1 -4.59 -36.45 71.67
N PHE A 2 -5.05 -35.20 71.57
CA PHE A 2 -4.61 -34.11 70.68
C PHE A 2 -4.83 -34.20 69.16
N SER A 3 -5.86 -33.43 68.79
CA SER A 3 -6.22 -32.86 67.49
C SER A 3 -5.09 -32.00 66.90
N PHE A 4 -4.86 -32.10 65.59
CA PHE A 4 -4.43 -30.95 64.78
C PHE A 4 -5.08 -31.04 63.39
N CYS A 5 -6.06 -30.18 63.18
CA CYS A 5 -6.76 -29.94 61.94
C CYS A 5 -6.00 -28.86 61.16
N PHE A 6 -5.36 -29.21 60.04
CA PHE A 6 -4.79 -28.25 59.11
C PHE A 6 -5.76 -28.03 57.95
N LYS A 7 -6.40 -26.87 57.93
CA LYS A 7 -7.20 -26.37 56.81
C LYS A 7 -6.27 -26.00 55.66
N PHE A 8 -6.31 -26.76 54.56
CA PHE A 8 -5.74 -26.33 53.29
C PHE A 8 -6.73 -25.37 52.62
N ILE A 9 -6.45 -24.07 52.71
CA ILE A 9 -7.04 -23.04 51.83
C ILE A 9 -6.01 -22.82 50.72
N GLY A 10 -6.15 -23.58 49.63
CA GLY A 10 -5.34 -23.44 48.43
C GLY A 10 -6.07 -22.60 47.40
N SER A 11 -5.62 -21.35 47.25
CA SER A 11 -6.10 -20.33 46.33
C SER A 11 -6.29 -20.84 44.90
N LEU A 12 -7.50 -20.69 44.36
CA LEU A 12 -7.83 -20.92 42.94
C LEU A 12 -7.24 -19.76 42.13
N LEU A 13 -6.03 -19.94 41.60
CA LEU A 13 -5.40 -18.98 40.70
C LEU A 13 -5.99 -19.17 39.30
N THR A 14 -7.10 -18.47 39.01
CA THR A 14 -7.71 -18.47 37.68
C THR A 14 -6.81 -17.69 36.72
N LEU A 15 -6.00 -18.39 35.94
CA LEU A 15 -5.17 -17.82 34.88
C LEU A 15 -6.08 -17.34 33.75
N PHE A 16 -6.40 -16.04 33.74
CA PHE A 16 -7.09 -15.40 32.62
C PHE A 16 -6.09 -15.29 31.45
N ILE A 17 -6.08 -16.30 30.58
CA ILE A 17 -5.40 -16.22 29.28
C ILE A 17 -6.22 -15.24 28.43
N ILE A 18 -5.77 -13.99 28.40
CA ILE A 18 -6.23 -13.02 27.39
C ILE A 18 -5.67 -13.52 26.06
N MET A 19 -6.47 -14.27 25.32
CA MET A 19 -6.24 -14.51 23.90
C MET A 19 -6.40 -13.16 23.20
N ILE A 20 -5.28 -12.49 22.96
CA ILE A 20 -5.21 -11.40 21.99
C ILE A 20 -5.44 -12.09 20.64
N VAL A 21 -6.67 -12.03 20.15
CA VAL A 21 -6.98 -12.38 18.78
C VAL A 21 -6.38 -11.26 17.94
N ASP A 22 -5.17 -11.48 17.42
CA ASP A 22 -4.67 -10.70 16.30
C ASP A 22 -5.65 -10.91 15.15
N ALA A 23 -6.48 -9.90 14.91
CA ALA A 23 -7.28 -9.82 13.70
C ALA A 23 -6.29 -9.66 12.54
N GLN A 24 -5.83 -10.78 11.99
CA GLN A 24 -5.14 -10.77 10.70
C GLN A 24 -6.16 -10.31 9.66
N ALA A 25 -6.15 -9.02 9.35
CA ALA A 25 -6.85 -8.48 8.20
C ALA A 25 -6.38 -9.27 6.97
N GLN A 26 -7.31 -9.92 6.27
CA GLN A 26 -7.02 -10.62 5.03
C GLN A 26 -6.38 -9.64 4.06
N GLU A 27 -5.22 -10.01 3.52
CA GLU A 27 -4.47 -9.16 2.60
C GLU A 27 -5.26 -9.03 1.29
N ILE A 28 -5.60 -7.80 0.91
CA ILE A 28 -6.39 -7.52 -0.30
C ILE A 28 -5.54 -7.90 -1.52
N PRO A 29 -6.03 -8.78 -2.41
CA PRO A 29 -5.29 -9.15 -3.61
C PRO A 29 -5.14 -7.96 -4.56
N TYR A 30 -4.01 -7.97 -5.28
CA TYR A 30 -3.75 -7.06 -6.40
C TYR A 30 -3.88 -7.80 -7.72
N GLY A 31 -4.64 -7.24 -8.65
CA GLY A 31 -4.96 -7.85 -9.94
C GLY A 31 -4.89 -6.88 -11.10
N THR A 32 -5.37 -7.34 -12.25
CA THR A 32 -5.50 -6.54 -13.46
C THR A 32 -6.91 -6.68 -14.02
N GLY A 33 -7.47 -5.62 -14.60
CA GLY A 33 -8.76 -5.66 -15.29
C GLY A 33 -8.74 -4.88 -16.59
N SER A 34 -9.90 -4.77 -17.24
CA SER A 34 -10.04 -4.04 -18.50
C SER A 34 -11.23 -3.09 -18.44
N TRP A 35 -11.01 -1.83 -18.82
CA TRP A 35 -12.00 -0.76 -18.90
C TRP A 35 -11.47 0.39 -19.76
N ASN A 36 -12.31 1.39 -20.03
CA ASN A 36 -11.90 2.60 -20.74
C ASN A 36 -11.12 3.53 -19.80
N THR A 37 -9.83 3.69 -20.03
CA THR A 37 -8.92 4.51 -19.21
C THR A 37 -9.10 6.01 -19.39
N ASP A 38 -9.64 6.47 -20.52
CA ASP A 38 -9.64 7.90 -20.91
C ASP A 38 -10.51 8.77 -19.99
N SER A 39 -11.37 8.16 -19.18
CA SER A 39 -12.23 8.83 -18.20
C SER A 39 -12.15 8.25 -16.79
N LEU A 40 -11.72 7.00 -16.64
CA LEU A 40 -11.70 6.27 -15.38
C LEU A 40 -10.29 6.11 -14.80
N GLY A 41 -9.25 6.47 -15.56
CA GLY A 41 -7.87 6.29 -15.15
C GLY A 41 -7.42 4.82 -15.18
N ASN A 42 -6.27 4.55 -14.57
CA ASN A 42 -5.59 3.25 -14.68
C ASN A 42 -5.83 2.31 -13.50
N HIS A 43 -6.58 2.75 -12.49
CA HIS A 43 -6.76 1.97 -11.26
C HIS A 43 -8.19 1.97 -10.76
N ARG A 44 -8.60 0.81 -10.22
CA ARG A 44 -9.88 0.67 -9.53
C ARG A 44 -9.78 -0.23 -8.31
N VAL A 45 -10.77 -0.11 -7.44
CA VAL A 45 -11.01 -0.99 -6.31
C VAL A 45 -12.36 -1.66 -6.51
N VAL A 46 -12.40 -2.96 -6.33
CA VAL A 46 -13.63 -3.74 -6.41
C VAL A 46 -14.19 -3.87 -5.00
N VAL A 47 -15.46 -3.50 -4.85
CA VAL A 47 -16.15 -3.40 -3.56
C VAL A 47 -17.43 -4.22 -3.63
N GLN A 48 -17.65 -5.07 -2.63
CA GLN A 48 -18.84 -5.89 -2.52
C GLN A 48 -19.82 -5.31 -1.49
N VAL A 49 -21.07 -5.12 -1.91
CA VAL A 49 -22.20 -4.78 -1.03
C VAL A 49 -23.08 -6.02 -0.91
N SER A 50 -23.30 -6.48 0.32
CA SER A 50 -24.01 -7.73 0.61
C SER A 50 -25.49 -7.53 0.97
N LYS A 51 -25.86 -6.36 1.49
CA LYS A 51 -27.22 -6.05 1.97
C LYS A 51 -27.78 -4.80 1.31
N LYS A 52 -29.08 -4.82 1.02
CA LYS A 52 -29.80 -3.63 0.55
C LYS A 52 -29.83 -2.57 1.65
N THR A 53 -29.28 -1.40 1.34
CA THR A 53 -29.19 -0.25 2.23
C THR A 53 -29.22 1.04 1.41
N ASP A 54 -29.66 2.14 2.01
CA ASP A 54 -29.66 3.47 1.36
C ASP A 54 -28.30 4.18 1.47
N ALA A 55 -27.45 3.76 2.39
CA ALA A 55 -26.07 4.22 2.52
C ALA A 55 -25.19 3.09 3.05
N VAL A 56 -23.98 2.98 2.49
CA VAL A 56 -22.99 1.99 2.89
C VAL A 56 -21.63 2.69 3.02
N TRP A 57 -20.87 2.32 4.05
CA TRP A 57 -19.50 2.81 4.26
C TRP A 57 -18.50 1.81 3.69
N VAL A 58 -17.45 2.30 3.05
CA VAL A 58 -16.31 1.50 2.61
C VAL A 58 -15.01 2.16 3.05
N HIS A 59 -14.11 1.34 3.60
CA HIS A 59 -12.73 1.70 3.89
C HIS A 59 -11.81 1.11 2.82
N ILE A 60 -11.14 1.96 2.05
CA ILE A 60 -10.26 1.55 0.96
C ILE A 60 -8.80 1.81 1.35
N PRO A 61 -7.99 0.79 1.71
CA PRO A 61 -6.59 0.98 2.11
C PRO A 61 -5.65 1.06 0.90
N TRP A 62 -5.90 2.00 -0.02
CA TRP A 62 -5.25 2.07 -1.35
C TRP A 62 -3.74 2.33 -1.34
N ARG A 63 -3.18 2.89 -0.26
CA ARG A 63 -1.75 3.20 -0.11
C ARG A 63 -1.14 3.93 -1.33
N ARG A 64 -1.65 5.12 -1.61
CA ARG A 64 -1.30 6.01 -2.71
C ARG A 64 0.03 6.73 -2.49
N ARG A 65 0.85 6.79 -3.55
CA ARG A 65 2.11 7.53 -3.58
C ARG A 65 1.93 9.03 -3.73
N ASP A 66 0.91 9.51 -4.45
CA ASP A 66 0.72 10.95 -4.66
C ASP A 66 0.45 11.70 -3.34
N LEU A 67 0.91 12.95 -3.24
CA LEU A 67 0.93 13.70 -1.98
C LEU A 67 -0.44 14.23 -1.54
N HIS A 68 -1.33 14.49 -2.50
CA HIS A 68 -2.63 15.15 -2.27
C HIS A 68 -3.80 14.36 -2.87
N PRO A 69 -4.03 13.11 -2.43
CA PRO A 69 -5.09 12.26 -2.93
C PRO A 69 -6.49 12.85 -2.73
N GLU A 70 -6.67 13.72 -1.73
CA GLU A 70 -7.87 14.50 -1.46
C GLU A 70 -8.24 15.46 -2.59
N ASN A 71 -7.26 15.90 -3.38
CA ASN A 71 -7.44 16.79 -4.53
C ASN A 71 -7.73 16.04 -5.83
N THR A 72 -7.79 14.71 -5.78
CA THR A 72 -8.11 13.85 -6.91
C THR A 72 -9.47 13.20 -6.75
N ASN A 73 -10.22 13.12 -7.85
CA ASN A 73 -11.56 12.53 -7.85
C ASN A 73 -11.54 11.02 -7.58
N VAL A 74 -12.68 10.50 -7.18
CA VAL A 74 -12.99 9.06 -7.12
C VAL A 74 -14.33 8.86 -7.81
N ILE A 75 -14.38 7.96 -8.79
CA ILE A 75 -15.60 7.65 -9.54
C ILE A 75 -16.10 6.28 -9.10
N ALA A 76 -17.28 6.23 -8.50
CA ALA A 76 -17.95 4.99 -8.15
C ALA A 76 -18.94 4.58 -9.26
N VAL A 77 -18.90 3.31 -9.66
CA VAL A 77 -19.76 2.73 -10.70
C VAL A 77 -20.35 1.42 -10.20
N ASP A 78 -21.66 1.24 -10.40
CA ASP A 78 -22.32 -0.04 -10.19
C ASP A 78 -21.91 -1.04 -11.28
N ALA A 79 -21.28 -2.15 -10.91
CA ALA A 79 -20.71 -3.08 -11.88
C ALA A 79 -21.77 -3.83 -12.70
N GLY A 80 -22.97 -4.03 -12.15
CA GLY A 80 -24.06 -4.73 -12.83
C GLY A 80 -24.75 -3.88 -13.89
N THR A 81 -24.87 -2.58 -13.63
CA THR A 81 -25.59 -1.65 -14.52
C THR A 81 -24.67 -0.73 -15.34
N GLY A 82 -23.41 -0.56 -14.92
CA GLY A 82 -22.47 0.40 -15.52
C GLY A 82 -22.76 1.86 -15.16
N VAL A 83 -23.72 2.13 -14.28
CA VAL A 83 -24.15 3.49 -13.93
C VAL A 83 -23.25 4.10 -12.86
N LYS A 84 -22.85 5.36 -13.08
CA LYS A 84 -22.09 6.16 -12.09
C LYS A 84 -22.96 6.44 -10.87
N ILE A 85 -22.39 6.25 -9.68
CA ILE A 85 -23.00 6.62 -8.41
C ILE A 85 -22.78 8.11 -8.16
N THR A 86 -23.86 8.88 -8.11
CA THR A 86 -23.85 10.33 -7.85
C THR A 86 -23.81 10.65 -6.36
N ASN A 87 -24.52 9.87 -5.55
CA ASN A 87 -24.53 9.99 -4.09
C ASN A 87 -23.29 9.30 -3.50
N LEU A 88 -22.17 10.03 -3.56
CA LEU A 88 -20.85 9.65 -3.03
C LEU A 88 -20.35 10.68 -2.01
N PHE A 89 -20.36 10.23 -0.77
CA PHE A 89 -19.83 10.76 0.47
C PHE A 89 -18.30 10.69 0.63
N ARG A 90 -17.48 11.74 0.44
CA ARG A 90 -16.04 11.67 0.79
C ARG A 90 -15.82 12.00 2.27
N VAL A 91 -15.56 10.98 3.10
CA VAL A 91 -15.39 11.16 4.56
C VAL A 91 -13.96 11.59 4.89
N ASN A 92 -12.98 10.73 4.57
CA ASN A 92 -11.57 10.98 4.76
C ASN A 92 -10.82 10.43 3.56
N ILE A 93 -9.93 11.21 2.97
CA ILE A 93 -9.14 10.84 1.81
C ILE A 93 -7.71 11.25 2.12
N ASN A 94 -6.83 10.27 2.24
CA ASN A 94 -5.41 10.49 2.47
C ASN A 94 -4.61 9.45 1.70
N ARG A 95 -3.29 9.44 1.90
CA ARG A 95 -2.37 8.56 1.17
C ARG A 95 -2.56 7.09 1.54
N GLU A 96 -2.81 6.78 2.81
CA GLU A 96 -2.93 5.41 3.30
C GLU A 96 -4.28 4.79 2.92
N TYR A 97 -5.36 5.57 3.05
CA TYR A 97 -6.71 5.08 2.83
C TYR A 97 -7.72 6.15 2.37
N GLY A 98 -8.87 5.67 1.91
CA GLY A 98 -10.06 6.45 1.63
C GLY A 98 -11.28 5.86 2.32
N ASP A 99 -11.93 6.66 3.17
CA ASP A 99 -13.24 6.37 3.72
C ASP A 99 -14.32 7.06 2.89
N LEU A 100 -15.21 6.27 2.32
CA LEU A 100 -16.29 6.72 1.46
C LEU A 100 -17.63 6.19 1.97
N ILE A 101 -18.68 6.99 1.81
CA ILE A 101 -20.06 6.54 2.02
C ILE A 101 -20.77 6.69 0.68
N PHE A 102 -21.49 5.69 0.21
CA PHE A 102 -22.21 5.83 -1.06
C PHE A 102 -23.60 5.20 -0.99
N GLN A 103 -24.47 5.61 -1.91
CA GLN A 103 -25.79 5.00 -2.08
C GLN A 103 -25.71 3.89 -3.15
N PRO A 104 -25.77 2.61 -2.77
CA PRO A 104 -25.79 1.52 -3.74
C PRO A 104 -27.14 1.49 -4.47
N GLN A 105 -27.11 1.38 -5.79
CA GLN A 105 -28.32 1.26 -6.62
C GLN A 105 -28.79 -0.21 -6.76
N THR A 106 -27.86 -1.15 -6.62
CA THR A 106 -28.09 -2.61 -6.63
C THR A 106 -27.50 -3.25 -5.38
N ALA A 107 -28.24 -4.15 -4.75
CA ALA A 107 -27.77 -4.84 -3.56
C ALA A 107 -28.52 -6.17 -3.36
N PRO A 108 -27.82 -7.31 -3.19
CA PRO A 108 -26.36 -7.45 -3.23
C PRO A 108 -25.78 -7.11 -4.61
N GLY A 109 -24.57 -6.54 -4.63
CA GLY A 109 -23.97 -6.01 -5.87
C GLY A 109 -22.50 -5.68 -5.73
N THR A 110 -21.80 -5.69 -6.86
CA THR A 110 -20.38 -5.32 -6.97
C THR A 110 -20.27 -3.89 -7.48
N TYR A 111 -19.29 -3.15 -6.95
CA TYR A 111 -19.03 -1.76 -7.26
C TYR A 111 -17.57 -1.56 -7.63
N TYR A 112 -17.31 -0.69 -8.61
CA TYR A 112 -15.97 -0.28 -8.99
C TYR A 112 -15.72 1.16 -8.54
N PHE A 113 -14.67 1.35 -7.74
CA PHE A 113 -14.17 2.65 -7.32
C PHE A 113 -12.90 2.97 -8.08
N TYR A 114 -13.03 3.77 -9.13
CA TYR A 114 -11.91 4.26 -9.91
C TYR A 114 -11.23 5.42 -9.18
N TYR A 115 -9.93 5.32 -8.97
CA TYR A 115 -9.14 6.36 -8.30
C TYR A 115 -8.03 6.84 -9.23
N MET A 116 -7.63 8.10 -9.03
CA MET A 116 -6.77 8.82 -9.99
C MET A 116 -7.34 8.86 -11.42
N PRO A 117 -8.66 9.11 -11.60
CA PRO A 117 -9.21 9.28 -12.94
C PRO A 117 -8.58 10.53 -13.55
N TYR A 118 -8.18 10.41 -14.81
CA TYR A 118 -7.62 11.51 -15.58
C TYR A 118 -8.45 11.78 -16.82
N ILE A 119 -8.20 12.93 -17.42
CA ILE A 119 -8.59 13.24 -18.79
C ILE A 119 -7.33 13.57 -19.58
N GLN A 120 -7.35 13.24 -20.87
CA GLN A 120 -6.28 13.62 -21.79
C GLN A 120 -6.70 14.84 -22.60
N SER A 121 -5.79 15.79 -22.73
CA SER A 121 -5.90 16.94 -23.62
C SER A 121 -4.63 17.08 -24.45
N GLY A 122 -4.56 18.08 -25.32
CA GLY A 122 -3.40 18.28 -26.19
C GLY A 122 -3.44 17.44 -27.47
N SER A 123 -2.31 17.37 -28.16
CA SER A 123 -2.21 16.65 -29.44
C SER A 123 -1.88 15.17 -29.22
N LYS A 124 -2.18 14.32 -30.20
CA LYS A 124 -1.86 12.88 -30.16
C LYS A 124 -0.38 12.59 -29.88
N ASN A 125 0.53 13.46 -30.32
CA ASN A 125 1.98 13.30 -30.13
C ASN A 125 2.48 13.88 -28.79
N TYR A 126 1.70 14.75 -28.17
CA TYR A 126 2.03 15.43 -26.91
C TYR A 126 0.79 15.51 -26.01
N PRO A 127 0.28 14.36 -25.54
CA PRO A 127 -0.87 14.34 -24.67
C PRO A 127 -0.52 14.96 -23.31
N THR A 128 -1.43 15.77 -22.80
CA THR A 128 -1.38 16.28 -21.43
C THR A 128 -2.39 15.51 -20.60
N VAL A 129 -1.92 14.82 -19.57
CA VAL A 129 -2.76 14.08 -18.63
C VAL A 129 -3.07 14.98 -17.45
N THR A 130 -4.35 15.20 -17.17
CA THR A 130 -4.79 15.99 -16.00
C THR A 130 -5.71 15.15 -15.14
N TYR A 131 -5.37 14.98 -13.86
CA TYR A 131 -6.24 14.29 -12.91
C TYR A 131 -7.49 15.11 -12.62
N GLN A 132 -8.64 14.43 -12.60
CA GLN A 132 -9.92 15.07 -12.35
C GLN A 132 -9.99 15.54 -10.89
N LYS A 133 -10.57 16.72 -10.68
CA LYS A 133 -10.85 17.24 -9.34
C LYS A 133 -12.12 16.58 -8.77
N PRO A 134 -12.23 16.45 -7.43
CA PRO A 134 -13.42 15.93 -6.78
C PRO A 134 -14.68 16.71 -7.13
N GLU A 135 -15.79 15.99 -7.27
CA GLU A 135 -17.11 16.56 -7.55
C GLU A 135 -18.03 16.40 -6.32
N ASN A 136 -18.73 17.48 -5.93
CA ASN A 136 -19.73 17.46 -4.87
C ASN A 136 -21.14 17.43 -5.46
N ILE A 137 -21.51 16.31 -6.09
CA ILE A 137 -22.77 16.15 -6.83
C ILE A 137 -23.83 15.31 -6.10
N ALA A 138 -23.56 14.91 -4.85
CA ALA A 138 -24.52 14.18 -4.04
C ALA A 138 -25.76 15.03 -3.72
N GLU A 139 -26.93 14.41 -3.76
CA GLU A 139 -28.21 15.04 -3.46
C GLU A 139 -28.25 15.54 -2.01
N GLN A 140 -28.63 16.80 -1.83
CA GLN A 140 -28.70 17.41 -0.51
C GLN A 140 -29.68 16.68 0.43
N THR A 141 -30.78 16.14 -0.11
CA THR A 141 -31.78 15.38 0.67
C THR A 141 -31.21 14.06 1.18
N TRP A 142 -30.38 13.37 0.39
CA TRP A 142 -29.68 12.15 0.81
C TRP A 142 -28.63 12.45 1.88
N LEU A 143 -27.84 13.51 1.68
CA LEU A 143 -26.86 13.98 2.67
C LEU A 143 -27.54 14.31 4.02
N GLN A 144 -28.66 15.04 4.00
CA GLN A 144 -29.39 15.40 5.22
C GLN A 144 -29.98 14.18 5.92
N ARG A 145 -30.60 13.25 5.18
CA ARG A 145 -31.20 12.02 5.73
C ARG A 145 -30.19 11.17 6.49
N HIS A 146 -28.95 11.08 5.98
CA HIS A 146 -27.86 10.34 6.61
C HIS A 146 -26.96 11.22 7.49
N ASN A 147 -27.32 12.49 7.67
CA ASN A 147 -26.56 13.48 8.45
C ASN A 147 -25.07 13.57 8.01
N LEU A 148 -24.82 13.51 6.71
CA LEU A 148 -23.49 13.53 6.08
C LEU A 148 -23.05 14.97 5.81
N PHE A 149 -22.37 15.55 6.79
CA PHE A 149 -21.84 16.91 6.71
C PHE A 149 -20.33 16.87 6.95
N ALA A 150 -19.58 17.59 6.11
CA ALA A 150 -18.13 17.72 6.25
C ALA A 150 -17.77 18.23 7.67
N GLY A 151 -16.80 17.58 8.31
CA GLY A 151 -16.32 17.95 9.65
C GLY A 151 -17.22 17.56 10.84
N LYS A 152 -18.33 16.84 10.63
CA LYS A 152 -19.25 16.42 11.71
C LYS A 152 -19.45 14.90 11.85
N LEU A 153 -18.70 14.08 11.11
CA LEU A 153 -18.80 12.62 11.21
C LEU A 153 -17.85 12.10 12.30
N SER A 154 -18.42 11.50 13.34
CA SER A 154 -17.66 10.76 14.35
C SER A 154 -17.35 9.34 13.86
N GLN A 155 -16.24 8.76 14.31
CA GLN A 155 -15.89 7.35 14.02
C GLN A 155 -17.03 6.39 14.41
N ASN A 156 -17.68 6.61 15.56
CA ASN A 156 -18.82 5.82 16.01
C ASN A 156 -19.97 5.79 14.99
N LYS A 157 -20.17 6.88 14.23
CA LYS A 157 -21.22 6.92 13.21
C LYS A 157 -20.84 6.15 11.95
N LEU A 158 -19.56 6.13 11.58
CA LEU A 158 -19.07 5.28 10.48
C LEU A 158 -19.27 3.80 10.81
N LEU A 159 -18.96 3.40 12.04
CA LEU A 159 -19.14 2.03 12.53
C LEU A 159 -20.60 1.56 12.56
N ASN A 160 -21.56 2.49 12.61
CA ASN A 160 -23.00 2.18 12.61
C ASN A 160 -23.60 2.03 11.20
N LEU A 161 -22.89 2.46 10.15
CA LEU A 161 -23.33 2.22 8.78
C LEU A 161 -23.01 0.78 8.39
N PRO A 162 -23.84 0.13 7.54
CA PRO A 162 -23.44 -1.13 6.93
C PRO A 162 -22.10 -0.95 6.21
N GLY A 163 -21.18 -1.89 6.41
CA GLY A 163 -19.89 -1.92 5.73
C GLY A 163 -19.98 -2.62 4.38
N ALA A 164 -19.27 -2.08 3.39
CA ALA A 164 -18.93 -2.78 2.15
C ALA A 164 -17.49 -3.31 2.24
N GLU A 165 -17.23 -4.41 1.56
CA GLU A 165 -15.95 -5.11 1.61
C GLU A 165 -15.11 -4.82 0.37
N VAL A 166 -13.85 -4.44 0.55
CA VAL A 166 -12.90 -4.34 -0.56
C VAL A 166 -12.37 -5.74 -0.89
N THR A 167 -12.60 -6.20 -2.11
CA THR A 167 -12.27 -7.58 -2.51
C THR A 167 -11.01 -7.68 -3.35
N VAL A 168 -10.68 -6.68 -4.18
CA VAL A 168 -9.45 -6.64 -4.99
C VAL A 168 -9.11 -5.19 -5.39
N MET A 169 -7.81 -4.91 -5.50
CA MET A 169 -7.29 -3.68 -6.12
C MET A 169 -6.73 -4.01 -7.50
N GLU A 170 -7.17 -3.30 -8.53
CA GLU A 170 -6.81 -3.62 -9.91
C GLU A 170 -6.17 -2.43 -10.61
N ALA A 171 -5.18 -2.72 -11.44
CA ALA A 171 -4.67 -1.83 -12.47
C ALA A 171 -5.15 -2.29 -13.86
N ILE A 172 -5.04 -1.44 -14.88
CA ILE A 172 -5.45 -1.83 -16.25
C ILE A 172 -4.54 -2.93 -16.84
N ASP A 173 -3.28 -2.99 -16.40
CA ASP A 173 -2.32 -4.03 -16.75
C ASP A 173 -1.14 -4.06 -15.76
N ARG A 174 -0.15 -4.93 -16.01
CA ARG A 174 1.06 -5.03 -15.18
C ARG A 174 1.98 -3.82 -15.30
N PHE A 175 2.01 -3.15 -16.45
CA PHE A 175 2.87 -2.00 -16.69
C PHE A 175 2.42 -0.80 -15.84
N ASN A 176 1.11 -0.60 -15.75
CA ASN A 176 0.45 0.43 -14.98
C ASN A 176 0.24 0.05 -13.51
N SER A 177 0.60 -1.16 -13.08
CA SER A 177 0.41 -1.55 -11.68
C SER A 177 1.44 -0.88 -10.77
N PHE A 178 0.94 -0.29 -9.68
CA PHE A 178 1.79 0.20 -8.60
C PHE A 178 2.33 -0.93 -7.72
N TYR A 179 1.68 -2.09 -7.71
CA TYR A 179 2.10 -3.19 -6.85
C TYR A 179 3.31 -3.94 -7.45
N PRO A 180 4.33 -4.30 -6.65
CA PRO A 180 4.42 -4.12 -5.20
C PRO A 180 5.28 -2.92 -4.75
N MET A 181 5.94 -2.22 -5.68
CA MET A 181 7.02 -1.27 -5.35
C MET A 181 6.59 0.20 -5.25
N GLU A 182 5.35 0.52 -5.60
CA GLU A 182 4.78 1.88 -5.56
C GLU A 182 3.54 1.97 -4.65
N VAL A 183 3.38 0.98 -3.76
CA VAL A 183 2.36 0.94 -2.71
C VAL A 183 3.03 1.35 -1.40
N ILE A 184 2.60 2.45 -0.78
CA ILE A 184 3.28 2.98 0.41
C ILE A 184 3.03 2.11 1.66
N ALA A 185 4.04 2.01 2.51
CA ALA A 185 3.87 1.65 3.91
C ALA A 185 3.04 2.72 4.61
N THR A 186 2.20 2.33 5.56
CA THR A 186 1.56 3.32 6.44
C THR A 186 2.58 3.91 7.41
N LYS A 187 2.23 5.04 8.01
CA LYS A 187 2.97 5.63 9.12
C LYS A 187 3.10 4.63 10.27
N ASP A 188 2.02 3.96 10.65
CA ASP A 188 2.04 2.99 11.75
C ASP A 188 2.95 1.79 11.46
N GLU A 189 2.97 1.32 10.21
CA GLU A 189 3.87 0.25 9.78
C GLU A 189 5.34 0.69 9.78
N THR A 190 5.60 1.90 9.30
CA THR A 190 6.94 2.51 9.31
C THR A 190 7.42 2.69 10.76
N ASP A 191 6.60 3.27 11.62
CA ASP A 191 6.89 3.45 13.04
C ASP A 191 7.09 2.08 13.72
N GLY A 192 6.28 1.07 13.37
CA GLY A 192 6.42 -0.29 13.86
C GLY A 192 7.71 -0.98 13.41
N LEU A 193 8.13 -0.78 12.16
CA LEU A 193 9.44 -1.21 11.66
C LEU A 193 10.56 -0.53 12.46
N LEU A 194 10.50 0.78 12.65
CA LEU A 194 11.52 1.53 13.37
C LEU A 194 11.63 1.14 14.85
N LYS A 195 10.49 0.83 15.51
CA LYS A 195 10.45 0.32 16.89
C LYS A 195 11.11 -1.05 17.03
N ARG A 196 11.04 -1.90 16.01
CA ARG A 196 11.72 -3.21 15.97
C ARG A 196 13.24 -3.08 15.78
N HIS A 197 13.72 -1.94 15.32
CA HIS A 197 15.14 -1.66 15.08
C HIS A 197 15.58 -0.36 15.80
N PRO A 198 15.52 -0.30 17.15
CA PRO A 198 15.71 0.95 17.89
C PRO A 198 17.13 1.51 17.80
N GLY A 199 18.16 0.65 17.71
CA GLY A 199 19.57 1.03 17.66
C GLY A 199 20.17 1.17 16.25
N GLU A 200 19.43 0.80 15.21
CA GLU A 200 19.94 0.86 13.85
C GLU A 200 19.90 2.29 13.30
N LYS A 201 21.01 2.75 12.73
CA LYS A 201 21.08 4.07 12.07
C LYS A 201 20.40 4.05 10.71
N PHE A 202 20.45 2.90 10.04
CA PHE A 202 19.80 2.65 8.77
C PHE A 202 19.35 1.19 8.65
N LEU A 203 18.40 0.97 7.75
CA LEU A 203 17.97 -0.36 7.35
C LEU A 203 18.26 -0.58 5.87
N LEU A 204 18.59 -1.81 5.52
CA LEU A 204 18.85 -2.22 4.14
C LEU A 204 17.73 -3.11 3.63
N PHE A 205 17.40 -2.91 2.35
CA PHE A 205 16.38 -3.65 1.63
C PHE A 205 16.90 -4.06 0.26
N PRO A 206 17.56 -5.22 0.16
CA PRO A 206 17.99 -5.75 -1.12
C PRO A 206 16.78 -6.21 -1.95
N GLU A 207 16.74 -5.85 -3.23
CA GLU A 207 15.70 -6.21 -4.19
C GLU A 207 16.29 -6.79 -5.48
N ASP A 208 15.60 -7.80 -5.99
CA ASP A 208 15.86 -8.40 -7.29
C ASP A 208 15.42 -7.45 -8.41
N ARG A 209 16.06 -7.52 -9.58
CA ARG A 209 15.70 -6.75 -10.80
C ARG A 209 14.22 -6.76 -11.18
N LYS A 210 13.45 -7.78 -10.77
CA LYS A 210 11.99 -7.86 -10.96
C LYS A 210 11.21 -6.82 -10.14
N TYR A 211 11.81 -6.25 -9.10
CA TYR A 211 11.20 -5.30 -8.17
C TYR A 211 12.03 -4.02 -8.08
N PRO A 212 12.09 -3.23 -9.17
CA PRO A 212 12.89 -2.03 -9.17
C PRO A 212 12.40 -1.05 -8.10
N ILE A 213 13.33 -0.43 -7.38
CA ILE A 213 13.03 0.60 -6.39
C ILE A 213 12.55 1.86 -7.13
N ARG A 214 11.29 2.24 -6.92
CA ARG A 214 10.62 3.36 -7.61
C ARG A 214 10.20 4.51 -6.70
N MET A 215 10.24 4.30 -5.38
CA MET A 215 9.91 5.30 -4.38
C MET A 215 11.14 5.63 -3.54
N THR A 216 11.41 6.92 -3.37
CA THR A 216 12.56 7.44 -2.61
C THR A 216 12.13 8.13 -1.32
N ASP A 217 10.89 8.61 -1.26
CA ASP A 217 10.37 9.41 -0.14
C ASP A 217 9.58 8.55 0.86
N ASP A 218 9.09 7.38 0.44
CA ASP A 218 8.30 6.45 1.25
C ASP A 218 8.88 5.04 1.16
N LEU A 219 8.69 4.26 2.23
CA LEU A 219 8.97 2.82 2.20
C LEU A 219 7.86 2.09 1.43
N PRO A 220 8.19 1.20 0.48
CA PRO A 220 7.21 0.29 -0.10
C PRO A 220 6.63 -0.67 0.95
N TYR A 221 5.33 -0.92 0.89
CA TYR A 221 4.64 -1.91 1.73
C TYR A 221 5.31 -3.30 1.64
N ARG A 222 5.85 -3.66 0.46
CA ARG A 222 6.68 -4.86 0.27
C ARG A 222 7.82 -4.98 1.29
N TRP A 223 8.51 -3.87 1.59
CA TRP A 223 9.63 -3.87 2.52
C TRP A 223 9.18 -4.05 3.97
N ILE A 224 8.00 -3.56 4.33
CA ILE A 224 7.39 -3.83 5.64
C ILE A 224 7.15 -5.32 5.82
N LYS A 225 6.63 -5.98 4.78
CA LYS A 225 6.31 -7.41 4.77
C LYS A 225 7.54 -8.30 4.78
N LYS A 226 8.55 -7.96 3.97
CA LYS A 226 9.81 -8.69 3.87
C LYS A 226 10.71 -8.48 5.09
N GLY A 227 10.65 -7.29 5.69
CA GLY A 227 11.57 -6.85 6.73
C GLY A 227 12.92 -6.39 6.16
N ALA A 228 13.69 -5.70 7.00
CA ALA A 228 15.05 -5.31 6.68
C ALA A 228 15.95 -6.54 6.60
N SER A 229 16.88 -6.55 5.64
CA SER A 229 17.82 -7.66 5.43
C SER A 229 19.17 -7.14 4.99
N ARG A 230 20.23 -7.82 5.45
CA ARG A 230 21.60 -7.62 4.97
C ARG A 230 22.02 -8.69 3.97
N PHE A 231 21.11 -9.60 3.64
CA PHE A 231 21.34 -10.73 2.76
C PHE A 231 20.48 -10.59 1.50
N PHE A 232 21.09 -10.94 0.37
CA PHE A 232 20.47 -11.01 -0.93
C PHE A 232 20.83 -12.34 -1.59
N SER A 233 19.86 -12.92 -2.31
CA SER A 233 20.07 -14.10 -3.14
C SER A 233 19.35 -13.87 -4.46
N GLY A 234 20.02 -14.24 -5.54
CA GLY A 234 19.53 -14.14 -6.91
C GLY A 234 19.94 -15.37 -7.70
N GLU A 235 19.24 -15.62 -8.81
CA GLU A 235 19.56 -16.70 -9.74
C GLU A 235 19.94 -16.07 -11.08
N ALA A 236 21.09 -16.49 -11.61
CA ALA A 236 21.64 -15.98 -12.86
C ALA A 236 22.19 -17.13 -13.71
N GLU A 237 22.09 -16.97 -15.02
CA GLU A 237 22.71 -17.86 -15.99
C GLU A 237 24.22 -17.55 -16.15
N ARG A 238 24.97 -18.54 -16.64
CA ARG A 238 26.40 -18.34 -16.90
C ARG A 238 26.61 -17.28 -17.99
N GLY A 239 27.37 -16.23 -17.65
CA GLY A 239 27.65 -15.12 -18.57
C GLY A 239 26.59 -14.02 -18.56
N GLU A 240 25.54 -14.16 -17.75
CA GLU A 240 24.52 -13.13 -17.58
C GLU A 240 25.04 -11.93 -16.78
N PHE A 241 24.67 -10.73 -17.20
CA PHE A 241 24.81 -9.52 -16.39
C PHE A 241 23.61 -9.40 -15.44
N TYR A 242 23.78 -9.88 -14.20
CA TYR A 242 22.71 -9.88 -13.21
C TYR A 242 22.65 -8.56 -12.42
N ALA A 243 21.54 -7.84 -12.52
CA ALA A 243 21.30 -6.60 -11.80
C ALA A 243 20.46 -6.83 -10.52
N PHE A 244 20.76 -6.07 -9.48
CA PHE A 244 19.97 -5.99 -8.24
C PHE A 244 20.11 -4.59 -7.64
N GLN A 245 19.26 -4.26 -6.66
CA GLN A 245 19.30 -2.98 -5.95
C GLN A 245 19.35 -3.21 -4.44
N THR A 246 19.92 -2.27 -3.70
CA THR A 246 19.80 -2.23 -2.24
C THR A 246 19.26 -0.88 -1.84
N GLY A 247 18.04 -0.85 -1.32
CA GLY A 247 17.47 0.33 -0.70
C GLY A 247 18.12 0.58 0.66
N LEU A 248 18.55 1.82 0.91
CA LEU A 248 19.03 2.26 2.21
C LEU A 248 18.01 3.23 2.79
N TYR A 249 17.47 2.92 3.96
CA TYR A 249 16.55 3.79 4.67
C TYR A 249 17.23 4.37 5.92
N ALA A 250 17.48 5.67 5.89
CA ALA A 250 18.03 6.42 7.01
C ALA A 250 16.97 6.54 8.13
N CYS A 251 17.20 5.88 9.27
CA CYS A 251 16.16 5.68 10.28
C CYS A 251 16.00 6.86 11.24
N ARG A 252 17.06 7.63 11.47
CA ARG A 252 17.12 8.61 12.58
C ARG A 252 17.83 9.90 12.20
N ALA A 253 18.82 9.83 11.33
CA ALA A 253 19.63 10.97 10.89
C ALA A 253 19.98 10.78 9.42
N ALA A 254 20.22 11.89 8.72
CA ALA A 254 20.73 11.85 7.36
C ALA A 254 22.03 11.04 7.29
N ILE A 255 22.20 10.29 6.22
CA ILE A 255 23.42 9.54 5.93
C ILE A 255 24.00 10.13 4.66
N GLU A 256 25.19 10.70 4.80
CA GLU A 256 25.94 11.35 3.73
C GLU A 256 27.17 10.51 3.39
N ASN A 257 27.77 10.76 2.23
CA ASN A 257 29.03 10.14 1.79
C ASN A 257 28.98 8.61 1.75
N ILE A 258 27.97 8.06 1.08
CA ILE A 258 27.81 6.61 0.89
C ILE A 258 28.83 6.11 -0.13
N SER A 259 29.64 5.11 0.24
CA SER A 259 30.50 4.37 -0.68
C SER A 259 30.07 2.91 -0.80
N VAL A 260 30.31 2.32 -1.97
CA VAL A 260 30.06 0.90 -2.24
C VAL A 260 31.40 0.22 -2.52
N HIS A 261 31.63 -0.91 -1.86
CA HIS A 261 32.83 -1.72 -2.05
C HIS A 261 32.44 -3.17 -2.27
N PHE A 262 33.05 -3.78 -3.27
CA PHE A 262 32.85 -5.19 -3.59
C PHE A 262 34.02 -6.03 -3.10
N SER A 263 33.69 -7.25 -2.67
CA SER A 263 34.68 -8.29 -2.35
C SER A 263 34.40 -9.51 -3.24
N GLU A 264 35.33 -10.45 -3.29
CA GLU A 264 35.13 -11.68 -4.06
C GLU A 264 33.89 -12.44 -3.57
N LEU A 265 33.01 -12.81 -4.49
CA LEU A 265 31.91 -13.72 -4.19
C LEU A 265 32.41 -15.15 -4.32
N LYS A 266 32.69 -15.77 -3.18
CA LYS A 266 33.25 -17.12 -3.11
C LYS A 266 32.16 -18.17 -3.20
N THR A 267 32.45 -19.27 -3.88
CA THR A 267 31.66 -20.49 -3.76
C THR A 267 32.20 -21.34 -2.61
N GLY A 268 31.43 -22.34 -2.17
CA GLY A 268 31.94 -23.38 -1.26
C GLY A 268 33.00 -24.29 -1.89
N THR A 269 33.25 -24.15 -3.21
CA THR A 269 34.23 -24.94 -3.95
C THR A 269 35.57 -24.20 -4.04
N PRO A 270 36.68 -24.80 -3.60
CA PRO A 270 38.00 -24.20 -3.72
C PRO A 270 38.33 -23.80 -5.17
N GLY A 271 38.80 -22.56 -5.37
CA GLY A 271 39.21 -22.04 -6.67
C GLY A 271 38.08 -21.48 -7.55
N ALA A 272 36.81 -21.59 -7.15
CA ALA A 272 35.69 -20.98 -7.86
C ALA A 272 35.16 -19.76 -7.09
N ALA A 273 35.40 -18.57 -7.63
CA ALA A 273 34.90 -17.29 -7.11
C ALA A 273 34.68 -16.29 -8.24
N LEU A 274 33.74 -15.36 -8.05
CA LEU A 274 33.62 -14.17 -8.89
C LEU A 274 34.49 -13.07 -8.27
N PRO A 275 35.45 -12.48 -9.01
CA PRO A 275 36.33 -11.45 -8.47
C PRO A 275 35.53 -10.16 -8.20
N ALA A 276 36.02 -9.35 -7.25
CA ALA A 276 35.39 -8.05 -6.94
C ALA A 276 35.25 -7.15 -8.18
N ALA A 277 36.22 -7.20 -9.10
CA ALA A 277 36.22 -6.44 -10.36
C ALA A 277 35.13 -6.88 -11.36
N ALA A 278 34.42 -7.99 -11.12
CA ALA A 278 33.27 -8.39 -11.91
C ALA A 278 31.97 -7.69 -11.47
N PHE A 279 31.99 -6.97 -10.34
CA PHE A 279 30.87 -6.17 -9.87
C PHE A 279 31.05 -4.72 -10.28
N SER A 280 29.94 -4.03 -10.52
CA SER A 280 29.94 -2.60 -10.81
C SER A 280 28.72 -1.95 -10.17
N SER A 281 28.90 -0.73 -9.66
CA SER A 281 27.84 0.06 -9.03
C SER A 281 27.44 1.22 -9.94
N PHE A 282 26.27 1.14 -10.57
CA PHE A 282 25.78 2.21 -11.45
C PHE A 282 25.54 3.56 -10.76
N ASN A 283 25.42 3.57 -9.43
CA ASN A 283 25.14 4.80 -8.67
C ASN A 283 26.40 5.50 -8.15
N THR A 284 27.53 4.79 -8.05
CA THR A 284 28.77 5.31 -7.44
C THR A 284 29.98 5.18 -8.36
N GLU A 285 29.79 4.61 -9.55
CA GLU A 285 30.82 4.39 -10.55
C GLU A 285 30.27 4.79 -11.93
N GLY A 286 31.17 5.14 -12.85
CA GLY A 286 30.82 5.50 -14.21
C GLY A 286 30.77 7.00 -14.46
N ILE A 287 30.37 7.36 -15.68
CA ILE A 287 30.31 8.74 -16.18
C ILE A 287 28.84 9.08 -16.47
N ASN A 288 28.36 10.16 -15.88
CA ASN A 288 27.05 10.75 -16.10
C ASN A 288 26.84 11.13 -17.57
N TRP A 289 25.59 11.38 -17.94
CA TRP A 289 25.21 11.83 -19.29
C TRP A 289 25.87 13.17 -19.69
N ASP A 290 26.38 13.95 -18.72
CA ASP A 290 27.10 15.20 -18.91
C ASP A 290 28.64 15.04 -18.96
N GLY A 291 29.16 13.81 -18.91
CA GLY A 291 30.59 13.52 -19.00
C GLY A 291 31.35 13.57 -17.67
N LYS A 292 30.69 13.78 -16.53
CA LYS A 292 31.33 13.80 -15.20
C LYS A 292 31.22 12.45 -14.48
N PRO A 293 32.19 12.06 -13.65
CA PRO A 293 32.00 10.93 -12.72
C PRO A 293 30.76 11.12 -11.83
N PHE A 294 30.14 10.01 -11.44
CA PHE A 294 29.09 10.00 -10.41
C PHE A 294 29.64 10.37 -9.02
#